data_AF-S8AX81-F1
#
_entry.id   AF-S8AX81-F1
#
_cell.length_a   1.000
_cell.length_b   1.000
_cell.length_c   1.000
_cell.angle_alpha   90.00
_cell.angle_beta   90.00
_cell.angle_gamma   90.00
#
_symmetry.space_group_name_H-M   'P 1'
#
loop_
_entity.id
_entity.type
_entity.pdbx_description
1 polymer ?
#
loop_
_entity_poly.entity_id
_entity_poly.type
_entity_poly.pdbx_seq_one_letter_code
_entity_poly.pdbx_strand_id
1 'polypeptide(L)'
;MNSSRSSPSSPVEYLITGGHWNSEYQVAHNGTVLYHVENKSLSPDKPHLIFFAGNTTGGPVVGSADTGRFSSDVQITLGDPHFPKTITATKLHKKGMVSLRYIMELEVDREKRTFTWKRTELADSFGPTASLKLTDEANEMVAIFLPGGGRVQSDGVVKLYADLGESFKLMTLIAALALREKTRAQSTKPTADLRFPVAY
;
A
#
# COMPACT_ATOMS: atom_id res chain seq x y z
N MET A 1 -30.05 16.75 -25.34
CA MET A 1 -29.08 15.63 -25.38
C MET A 1 -28.51 15.48 -23.98
N ASN A 2 -29.09 14.59 -23.16
CA ASN A 2 -28.62 14.32 -21.80
C ASN A 2 -27.56 13.23 -21.87
N SER A 3 -26.29 13.62 -21.70
CA SER A 3 -25.20 12.66 -21.47
C SER A 3 -25.37 12.08 -20.08
N SER A 4 -25.87 10.84 -20.02
CA SER A 4 -25.91 10.01 -18.84
C SER A 4 -24.49 9.87 -18.28
N ARG A 5 -24.17 10.60 -17.20
CA ARG A 5 -23.02 10.28 -16.35
C ARG A 5 -23.35 8.94 -15.69
N SER A 6 -22.77 7.87 -16.21
CA SER A 6 -22.71 6.58 -15.53
C SER A 6 -22.11 6.82 -14.14
N SER A 7 -22.92 6.60 -13.11
CA SER A 7 -22.43 6.41 -11.76
C SER A 7 -21.32 5.36 -11.79
N PRO A 8 -20.22 5.54 -11.04
CA PRO A 8 -19.14 4.56 -11.06
C PRO A 8 -19.73 3.21 -10.63
N SER A 9 -19.44 2.18 -11.43
CA SER A 9 -19.50 0.79 -10.98
C SER A 9 -18.95 0.70 -9.57
N SER A 10 -19.66 0.03 -8.67
CA SER A 10 -19.25 -0.12 -7.27
C SER A 10 -17.75 -0.45 -7.18
N PRO A 11 -17.00 0.19 -6.27
CA PRO A 11 -15.57 0.00 -6.22
C PRO A 11 -15.22 -1.48 -5.95
N VAL A 12 -14.14 -1.94 -6.55
CA VAL A 12 -13.65 -3.30 -6.33
C VAL A 12 -12.94 -3.34 -4.97
N GLU A 13 -13.46 -4.14 -4.06
CA GLU A 13 -12.96 -4.23 -2.69
C GLU A 13 -12.01 -5.42 -2.51
N TYR A 14 -10.87 -5.16 -1.88
CA TYR A 14 -9.88 -6.15 -1.48
C TYR A 14 -9.74 -6.11 0.03
N LEU A 15 -10.05 -7.22 0.67
CA LEU A 15 -9.93 -7.41 2.10
C LEU A 15 -8.50 -7.82 2.44
N ILE A 16 -7.92 -7.17 3.44
CA ILE A 16 -6.64 -7.54 4.00
C ILE A 16 -6.91 -8.18 5.36
N THR A 17 -6.53 -9.44 5.52
CA THR A 17 -6.66 -10.22 6.76
C THR A 17 -5.31 -10.79 7.17
N GLY A 18 -5.13 -11.07 8.47
CA GLY A 18 -3.88 -11.61 8.99
C GLY A 18 -3.33 -10.75 10.12
N GLY A 19 -2.02 -10.48 10.13
CA GLY A 19 -1.43 -9.43 10.96
C GLY A 19 -1.34 -9.71 12.47
N HIS A 20 -1.96 -10.78 12.97
CA HIS A 20 -1.76 -11.25 14.33
C HIS A 20 -0.31 -11.76 14.47
N TRP A 21 0.51 -11.02 15.20
CA TRP A 21 1.91 -11.36 15.54
C TRP A 21 2.94 -11.28 14.39
N ASN A 22 2.72 -10.40 13.40
CA ASN A 22 3.73 -9.66 12.60
C ASN A 22 4.45 -10.30 11.40
N SER A 23 3.99 -11.40 10.82
CA SER A 23 4.75 -11.98 9.70
C SER A 23 3.98 -12.22 8.41
N GLU A 24 2.64 -12.31 8.44
CA GLU A 24 1.88 -12.73 7.26
C GLU A 24 0.56 -11.98 7.12
N TYR A 25 0.20 -11.67 5.87
CA TYR A 25 -1.08 -11.13 5.45
C TYR A 25 -1.66 -11.95 4.31
N GLN A 26 -2.98 -11.86 4.15
CA GLN A 26 -3.71 -12.39 3.01
C GLN A 26 -4.51 -11.25 2.40
N VAL A 27 -4.46 -11.16 1.08
CA VAL A 27 -5.28 -10.24 0.29
C VAL A 27 -6.36 -11.06 -0.41
N ALA A 28 -7.61 -10.82 -0.06
CA ALA A 28 -8.76 -11.55 -0.58
C ALA A 28 -9.73 -10.63 -1.35
N HIS A 29 -10.38 -11.19 -2.36
CA HIS A 29 -11.44 -10.54 -3.11
C HIS A 29 -12.64 -11.49 -3.20
N ASN A 30 -13.84 -11.01 -2.87
CA ASN A 30 -15.07 -11.82 -2.84
C ASN A 30 -14.94 -13.15 -2.08
N GLY A 31 -14.18 -13.16 -0.97
CA GLY A 31 -13.93 -14.35 -0.14
C GLY A 31 -12.82 -15.28 -0.65
N THR A 32 -12.25 -15.02 -1.82
CA THR A 32 -11.13 -15.80 -2.38
C THR A 32 -9.81 -15.10 -2.11
N VAL A 33 -8.85 -15.80 -1.49
CA VAL A 33 -7.49 -15.28 -1.28
C VAL A 33 -6.73 -15.26 -2.61
N LEU A 34 -6.35 -14.07 -3.05
CA LEU A 34 -5.59 -13.85 -4.28
C LEU A 34 -4.09 -13.85 -4.04
N TYR A 35 -3.66 -13.27 -2.91
CA TYR A 35 -2.25 -13.14 -2.58
C TYR A 35 -1.99 -13.49 -1.12
N HIS A 36 -0.91 -14.23 -0.91
CA HIS A 36 -0.29 -14.42 0.38
C HIS A 36 0.88 -13.44 0.47
N VAL A 37 1.00 -12.71 1.57
CA VAL A 37 2.02 -11.68 1.74
C VAL A 37 2.84 -11.98 2.97
N GLU A 38 4.14 -12.19 2.79
CA GLU A 38 5.07 -12.38 3.88
C GLU A 38 5.79 -11.07 4.19
N ASN A 39 5.87 -10.73 5.47
CA ASN A 39 6.65 -9.62 5.98
C ASN A 39 7.97 -10.13 6.59
N LYS A 40 9.02 -10.22 5.77
CA LYS A 40 10.38 -10.58 6.20
C LYS A 40 11.12 -9.37 6.79
N SER A 41 10.52 -8.71 7.76
CA SER A 41 11.18 -7.65 8.51
C SER A 41 12.33 -8.23 9.33
N LEU A 42 13.57 -8.10 8.84
CA LEU A 42 14.78 -8.45 9.63
C LEU A 42 14.93 -7.57 10.88
N SER A 43 14.27 -6.41 10.88
CA SER A 43 14.15 -5.49 12.02
C SER A 43 12.83 -4.72 11.88
N PRO A 44 12.21 -4.25 12.98
CA PRO A 44 10.98 -3.45 12.92
C PRO A 44 11.09 -2.22 12.00
N ASP A 45 12.29 -1.67 11.84
CA ASP A 45 12.56 -0.47 11.03
C ASP A 45 12.72 -0.74 9.52
N LYS A 46 12.71 -2.01 9.09
CA LYS A 46 12.92 -2.38 7.67
C LYS A 46 11.89 -3.42 7.21
N PRO A 47 10.61 -3.02 7.02
CA PRO A 47 9.65 -3.87 6.37
C PRO A 47 10.09 -4.26 4.96
N HIS A 48 10.06 -5.57 4.71
CA HIS A 48 10.25 -6.17 3.40
C HIS A 48 9.07 -7.11 3.15
N LEU A 49 8.17 -6.68 2.27
CA LEU A 49 6.97 -7.42 1.91
C LEU A 49 7.23 -8.23 0.65
N ILE A 50 6.79 -9.48 0.63
CA ILE A 50 6.85 -10.36 -0.54
C ILE A 50 5.44 -10.89 -0.80
N PHE A 51 4.95 -10.68 -2.02
CA PHE A 51 3.62 -11.10 -2.46
C PHE A 51 3.76 -12.37 -3.29
N PHE A 52 3.08 -13.42 -2.87
CA PHE A 52 2.96 -14.70 -3.55
C PHE A 52 1.56 -14.82 -4.14
N ALA A 53 1.45 -15.34 -5.37
CA ALA A 53 0.14 -15.67 -5.93
C ALA A 53 -0.49 -16.85 -5.18
N GLY A 54 -1.77 -16.74 -4.84
CA GLY A 54 -2.53 -17.76 -4.13
C GLY A 54 -2.55 -17.54 -2.62
N ASN A 55 -2.85 -18.61 -1.88
CA ASN A 55 -3.11 -18.56 -0.44
C ASN A 55 -1.89 -18.96 0.43
N THR A 56 -0.79 -19.38 -0.17
CA THR A 56 0.43 -19.84 0.53
C THR A 56 1.70 -19.21 -0.05
N THR A 57 2.79 -19.28 0.70
CA THR A 57 4.15 -18.89 0.26
C THR A 57 4.76 -19.82 -0.80
N GLY A 58 4.08 -20.93 -1.15
CA GLY A 58 4.53 -21.85 -2.20
C GLY A 58 4.22 -21.39 -3.62
N GLY A 59 3.43 -20.31 -3.79
CA GLY A 59 3.10 -19.74 -5.09
C GLY A 59 4.23 -18.91 -5.72
N PRO A 60 4.12 -18.54 -7.00
CA PRO A 60 5.10 -17.65 -7.64
C PRO A 60 5.08 -16.26 -6.99
N VAL A 61 6.26 -15.64 -6.87
CA VAL A 61 6.38 -14.26 -6.39
C VAL A 61 5.88 -13.31 -7.47
N VAL A 62 4.86 -12.54 -7.15
CA VAL A 62 4.24 -11.55 -8.06
C VAL A 62 4.68 -10.12 -7.74
N GLY A 63 5.26 -9.88 -6.57
CA GLY A 63 5.86 -8.60 -6.28
C GLY A 63 6.47 -8.52 -4.89
N SER A 64 7.14 -7.41 -4.62
CA SER A 64 7.75 -7.12 -3.33
C SER A 64 7.83 -5.62 -3.06
N ALA A 65 7.98 -5.25 -1.79
CA ALA A 65 8.27 -3.89 -1.38
C ALA A 65 9.39 -3.85 -0.33
N ASP A 66 10.45 -3.10 -0.58
CA ASP A 66 11.50 -2.78 0.41
C ASP A 66 11.37 -1.31 0.82
N THR A 67 11.18 -1.09 2.11
CA THR A 67 10.92 0.24 2.67
C THR A 67 12.16 0.96 3.19
N GLY A 68 13.34 0.32 3.20
CA GLY A 68 14.65 0.88 3.56
C GLY A 68 14.72 1.55 4.95
N ARG A 69 15.66 1.12 5.81
CA ARG A 69 15.76 1.60 7.21
C ARG A 69 15.79 3.13 7.40
N PHE A 70 16.52 3.84 6.55
CA PHE A 70 16.64 5.30 6.57
C PHE A 70 16.08 5.96 5.31
N SER A 71 15.53 5.17 4.39
CA SER A 71 14.95 5.68 3.17
C SER A 71 13.58 6.26 3.46
N SER A 72 13.33 7.47 2.97
CA SER A 72 11.97 7.97 2.90
C SER A 72 11.17 7.29 1.79
N ASP A 73 11.86 6.77 0.78
CA ASP A 73 11.27 6.12 -0.38
C ASP A 73 11.00 4.64 -0.11
N VAL A 74 10.08 4.07 -0.88
CA VAL A 74 9.79 2.62 -0.89
C VAL A 74 10.03 2.11 -2.31
N GLN A 75 10.83 1.06 -2.46
CA GLN A 75 11.01 0.41 -3.75
C GLN A 75 9.99 -0.72 -3.87
N ILE A 76 9.15 -0.66 -4.89
CA ILE A 76 8.21 -1.73 -5.25
C ILE A 76 8.72 -2.42 -6.50
N THR A 77 8.68 -3.73 -6.49
CA THR A 77 9.06 -4.57 -7.62
C THR A 77 7.86 -5.44 -7.97
N LEU A 78 7.41 -5.40 -9.23
CA LEU A 78 6.45 -6.35 -9.77
C LEU A 78 7.21 -7.45 -10.51
N GLY A 79 6.91 -8.69 -10.16
CA GLY A 79 7.28 -9.85 -10.95
C GLY A 79 6.11 -10.27 -11.80
N ASP A 80 6.35 -10.63 -13.06
CA ASP A 80 5.34 -11.31 -13.85
C ASP A 80 5.40 -12.82 -13.53
N PRO A 81 4.34 -13.42 -12.94
CA PRO A 81 4.31 -14.85 -12.64
C PRO A 81 4.31 -15.73 -13.90
N HIS A 82 3.92 -15.19 -15.06
CA HIS A 82 3.96 -15.88 -16.35
C HIS A 82 5.30 -15.65 -17.08
N PHE A 83 5.95 -14.51 -16.83
CA PHE A 83 7.23 -14.14 -17.42
C PHE A 83 8.25 -13.72 -16.35
N PRO A 84 8.94 -14.66 -15.68
CA PRO A 84 9.83 -14.38 -14.55
C PRO A 84 11.05 -13.50 -14.88
N LYS A 85 11.25 -13.12 -16.15
CA LYS A 85 12.29 -12.18 -16.61
C LYS A 85 11.80 -10.74 -16.72
N THR A 86 10.49 -10.50 -16.68
CA THR A 86 9.92 -9.15 -16.72
C THR A 86 9.75 -8.65 -15.30
N ILE A 87 10.66 -7.78 -14.89
CA ILE A 87 10.64 -7.16 -13.57
C ILE A 87 10.43 -5.66 -13.76
N THR A 88 9.31 -5.14 -13.24
CA THR A 88 9.04 -3.70 -13.24
C THR A 88 9.31 -3.16 -11.84
N ALA A 89 10.37 -2.36 -11.70
CA ALA A 89 10.68 -1.69 -10.46
C ALA A 89 10.20 -0.23 -10.49
N THR A 90 9.36 0.14 -9.52
CA THR A 90 8.86 1.50 -9.33
C THR A 90 9.25 2.00 -7.94
N LYS A 91 9.56 3.28 -7.83
CA LYS A 91 9.84 3.91 -6.54
C LYS A 91 8.65 4.76 -6.10
N LEU A 92 8.28 4.62 -4.83
CA LEU A 92 7.39 5.54 -4.14
C LEU A 92 8.24 6.61 -3.48
N HIS A 93 8.23 7.81 -4.04
CA HIS A 93 8.98 8.94 -3.54
C HIS A 93 8.18 9.70 -2.48
N LYS A 94 8.76 9.87 -1.31
CA LYS A 94 8.16 10.73 -0.28
C LYS A 94 8.30 12.19 -0.69
N LYS A 95 7.20 12.92 -0.75
CA LYS A 95 7.15 14.37 -0.97
C LYS A 95 6.49 15.06 0.22
N GLY A 96 7.11 16.16 0.65
CA GLY A 96 6.61 17.02 1.72
C GLY A 96 7.12 16.64 3.12
N MET A 97 7.39 17.67 3.92
CA MET A 97 7.76 17.55 5.34
C MET A 97 6.52 17.55 6.25
N VAL A 98 5.52 18.36 5.92
CA VAL A 98 4.33 18.63 6.76
C VAL A 98 3.12 17.76 6.36
N SER A 99 2.88 17.57 5.05
CA SER A 99 1.88 16.61 4.55
C SER A 99 2.58 15.46 3.84
N LEU A 100 2.49 14.26 4.41
CA LEU A 100 3.10 13.06 3.84
C LEU A 100 2.36 12.68 2.55
N ARG A 101 3.05 12.83 1.42
CA ARG A 101 2.60 12.36 0.11
C ARG A 101 3.62 11.36 -0.42
N TYR A 102 3.16 10.27 -1.04
CA TYR A 102 4.01 9.31 -1.72
C TYR A 102 3.63 9.26 -3.20
N ILE A 103 4.57 9.55 -4.07
CA ILE A 103 4.37 9.65 -5.52
C ILE A 103 4.96 8.42 -6.18
N MET A 104 4.23 7.84 -7.11
CA MET A 104 4.66 6.71 -7.92
C MET A 104 4.27 6.95 -9.38
N GLU A 105 5.13 6.51 -10.29
CA GLU A 105 4.89 6.57 -11.73
C GLU A 105 4.69 5.16 -12.27
N LEU A 106 3.65 4.96 -13.07
CA LEU A 106 3.35 3.70 -13.72
C LEU A 106 3.08 3.91 -15.19
N GLU A 107 3.44 2.91 -16.00
CA GLU A 107 2.98 2.84 -17.38
C GLU A 107 1.62 2.12 -17.40
N VAL A 108 0.57 2.83 -17.77
CA VAL A 108 -0.80 2.34 -17.92
C VAL A 108 -1.21 2.62 -19.36
N ASP A 109 -1.64 1.60 -20.10
CA ASP A 109 -2.03 1.73 -21.51
C ASP A 109 -0.96 2.36 -22.43
N ARG A 110 0.33 2.08 -22.15
CA ARG A 110 1.50 2.68 -22.82
C ARG A 110 1.71 4.18 -22.55
N GLU A 111 0.97 4.73 -21.60
CA GLU A 111 1.14 6.09 -21.12
C GLU A 111 1.73 6.09 -19.71
N LYS A 112 2.72 6.95 -19.47
CA LYS A 112 3.22 7.18 -18.12
C LYS A 112 2.20 8.03 -17.36
N ARG A 113 1.70 7.50 -16.25
CA ARG A 113 0.77 8.17 -15.35
C ARG A 113 1.36 8.26 -13.96
N THR A 114 1.17 9.41 -13.33
CA THR A 114 1.61 9.68 -11.98
C THR A 114 0.46 9.50 -11.00
N PHE A 115 0.72 8.75 -9.93
CA PHE A 115 -0.24 8.56 -8.86
C PHE A 115 0.33 9.03 -7.53
N THR A 116 -0.51 9.63 -6.71
CA THR A 116 -0.15 10.19 -5.40
C THR A 116 -0.97 9.56 -4.29
N TRP A 117 -0.30 8.83 -3.41
CA TRP A 117 -0.83 8.44 -2.11
C TRP A 117 -0.72 9.61 -1.13
N LYS A 118 -1.83 9.94 -0.48
CA LYS A 118 -1.88 10.96 0.58
C LYS A 118 -2.88 10.57 1.66
N ARG A 119 -2.71 11.09 2.87
CA ARG A 119 -3.69 10.91 3.95
C ARG A 119 -5.06 11.44 3.50
N THR A 120 -6.11 10.70 3.81
CA THR A 120 -7.48 11.19 3.60
C THR A 120 -7.98 11.91 4.85
N GLU A 121 -8.70 13.01 4.63
CA GLU A 121 -9.43 13.75 5.68
C GLU A 121 -10.84 13.17 5.88
N LEU A 122 -11.29 12.29 4.99
CA LEU A 122 -12.67 11.80 4.89
C LEU A 122 -12.96 10.56 5.76
N ALA A 123 -11.94 9.97 6.39
CA ALA A 123 -12.12 8.75 7.17
C ALA A 123 -11.47 8.91 8.54
N ASP A 124 -12.30 8.90 9.58
CA ASP A 124 -11.85 8.70 10.96
C ASP A 124 -11.18 7.33 11.05
N SER A 125 -9.85 7.32 11.14
CA SER A 125 -9.10 6.09 11.40
C SER A 125 -9.32 5.68 12.85
N PHE A 126 -10.02 4.57 13.08
CA PHE A 126 -10.01 3.87 14.36
C PHE A 126 -8.74 3.02 14.45
N GLY A 127 -7.58 3.65 14.70
CA GLY A 127 -6.30 2.96 14.85
C GLY A 127 -5.07 3.88 14.69
N PRO A 128 -3.86 3.39 15.00
CA PRO A 128 -2.61 4.17 14.89
C PRO A 128 -2.23 4.50 13.44
N THR A 129 -2.83 3.83 12.45
CA THR A 129 -2.57 4.05 11.03
C THR A 129 -3.68 4.89 10.41
N ALA A 130 -3.32 5.97 9.72
CA ALA A 130 -4.26 6.83 9.03
C ALA A 130 -4.74 6.21 7.70
N SER A 131 -5.99 6.47 7.34
CA SER A 131 -6.53 6.14 6.02
C SER A 131 -5.79 6.89 4.91
N LEU A 132 -5.52 6.21 3.80
CA LEU A 132 -4.75 6.74 2.66
C LEU A 132 -5.62 6.71 1.40
N LYS A 133 -5.58 7.77 0.60
CA LYS A 133 -6.20 7.81 -0.74
C LYS A 133 -5.12 7.91 -1.80
N LEU A 134 -5.32 7.19 -2.89
CA LEU A 134 -4.55 7.29 -4.12
C LEU A 134 -5.30 8.19 -5.09
N THR A 135 -4.64 9.22 -5.59
CA THR A 135 -5.17 10.09 -6.63
C THR A 135 -4.31 10.07 -7.88
N ASP A 136 -4.93 10.27 -9.04
CA ASP A 136 -4.21 10.49 -10.30
C ASP A 136 -3.73 11.95 -10.44
N GLU A 137 -3.26 12.30 -11.65
CA GLU A 137 -2.79 13.65 -12.00
C GLU A 137 -3.90 14.71 -11.98
N ALA A 138 -5.14 14.32 -12.28
CA ALA A 138 -6.32 15.17 -12.19
C ALA A 138 -6.82 15.35 -10.74
N ASN A 139 -6.15 14.73 -9.76
CA ASN A 139 -6.56 14.62 -8.36
C ASN A 139 -7.86 13.81 -8.14
N GLU A 140 -8.26 13.00 -9.11
CA GLU A 140 -9.38 12.07 -8.97
C GLU A 140 -8.97 10.88 -8.11
N MET A 141 -9.87 10.43 -7.24
CA MET A 141 -9.60 9.29 -6.35
C MET A 141 -9.73 7.99 -7.12
N VAL A 142 -8.61 7.28 -7.28
CA VAL A 142 -8.56 5.99 -8.00
C VAL A 142 -8.50 4.80 -7.05
N ALA A 143 -8.04 5.02 -5.80
CA ALA A 143 -8.10 4.01 -4.75
C ALA A 143 -8.17 4.64 -3.35
N ILE A 144 -8.66 3.88 -2.38
CA ILE A 144 -8.57 4.21 -0.96
C ILE A 144 -8.16 2.98 -0.16
N PHE A 145 -7.23 3.16 0.75
CA PHE A 145 -6.87 2.20 1.77
C PHE A 145 -7.46 2.66 3.12
N LEU A 146 -8.30 1.81 3.68
CA LEU A 146 -8.92 1.96 4.98
C LEU A 146 -8.25 0.95 5.92
N PRO A 147 -7.32 1.38 6.78
CA PRO A 147 -6.71 0.49 7.77
C PRO A 147 -7.77 -0.02 8.74
N GLY A 148 -7.68 -1.29 9.08
CA GLY A 148 -8.45 -1.88 10.17
C GLY A 148 -7.82 -1.53 11.53
N GLY A 149 -8.62 -1.69 12.59
CA GLY A 149 -8.16 -1.52 13.97
C GLY A 149 -9.23 -1.89 14.99
N GLY A 150 -8.82 -2.39 16.15
CA GLY A 150 -9.71 -2.83 17.25
C GLY A 150 -10.19 -4.28 17.14
N ARG A 151 -11.41 -4.56 17.62
CA ARG A 151 -12.09 -5.88 17.67
C ARG A 151 -12.50 -6.46 16.29
N VAL A 152 -12.12 -5.83 15.19
CA VAL A 152 -12.50 -6.25 13.83
C VAL A 152 -11.44 -7.23 13.29
N GLN A 153 -11.87 -8.36 12.73
CA GLN A 153 -11.00 -9.45 12.26
C GLN A 153 -10.13 -9.11 11.03
N SER A 154 -10.33 -7.96 10.37
CA SER A 154 -9.58 -7.55 9.17
C SER A 154 -8.58 -6.43 9.46
N ASP A 155 -7.36 -6.57 8.93
CA ASP A 155 -6.28 -5.58 9.02
C ASP A 155 -6.49 -4.33 8.16
N GLY A 156 -7.45 -4.38 7.23
CA GLY A 156 -7.87 -3.25 6.41
C GLY A 156 -8.60 -3.66 5.14
N VAL A 157 -9.02 -2.65 4.39
CA VAL A 157 -9.68 -2.80 3.08
C VAL A 157 -9.04 -1.83 2.09
N VAL A 158 -8.70 -2.31 0.91
CA VAL A 158 -8.35 -1.46 -0.24
C VAL A 158 -9.54 -1.46 -1.19
N LYS A 159 -10.07 -0.28 -1.54
CA LYS A 159 -11.10 -0.13 -2.57
C LYS A 159 -10.49 0.54 -3.79
N LEU A 160 -10.65 -0.09 -4.96
CA LEU A 160 -10.26 0.46 -6.25
C LEU A 160 -11.48 1.05 -6.96
N TYR A 161 -11.34 2.28 -7.43
CA TYR A 161 -12.37 3.00 -8.21
C TYR A 161 -12.04 3.04 -9.71
N ALA A 162 -10.80 2.75 -10.08
CA ALA A 162 -10.35 2.71 -11.47
C ALA A 162 -9.88 1.30 -11.84
N ASP A 163 -10.30 0.82 -13.01
CA ASP A 163 -9.80 -0.40 -13.63
C ASP A 163 -8.73 -0.04 -14.67
N LEU A 164 -7.48 0.02 -14.22
CA LEU A 164 -6.30 0.40 -15.02
C LEU A 164 -5.38 -0.80 -15.29
N GLY A 165 -5.95 -2.01 -15.25
CA GLY A 165 -5.24 -3.26 -15.49
C GLY A 165 -4.59 -3.89 -14.25
N GLU A 166 -4.08 -5.11 -14.45
CA GLU A 166 -3.63 -5.96 -13.34
C GLU A 166 -2.38 -5.44 -12.64
N SER A 167 -1.43 -4.88 -13.41
CA SER A 167 -0.21 -4.28 -12.86
C SER A 167 -0.52 -3.09 -11.96
N PHE A 168 -1.48 -2.25 -12.34
CA PHE A 168 -1.93 -1.14 -11.50
C PHE A 168 -2.60 -1.63 -10.21
N LYS A 169 -3.51 -2.61 -10.32
CA LYS A 169 -4.16 -3.26 -9.18
C LYS A 169 -3.12 -3.81 -8.19
N LEU A 170 -2.19 -4.63 -8.66
CA LEU A 170 -1.17 -5.26 -7.82
C LEU A 170 -0.23 -4.22 -7.20
N MET A 171 0.23 -3.25 -7.98
CA MET A 171 1.07 -2.15 -7.48
C MET A 171 0.36 -1.34 -6.39
N THR A 172 -0.94 -1.06 -6.57
CA THR A 172 -1.75 -0.32 -5.60
C THR A 172 -1.87 -1.10 -4.28
N LEU A 173 -2.09 -2.42 -4.35
CA LEU A 173 -2.15 -3.29 -3.17
C LEU A 173 -0.80 -3.35 -2.43
N ILE A 174 0.31 -3.50 -3.17
CA ILE A 174 1.66 -3.53 -2.60
C ILE A 174 1.99 -2.19 -1.93
N ALA A 175 1.71 -1.08 -2.62
CA ALA A 175 1.93 0.26 -2.10
C ALA A 175 1.14 0.54 -0.81
N ALA A 176 -0.15 0.18 -0.78
CA ALA A 176 -1.00 0.38 0.39
C ALA A 176 -0.44 -0.36 1.62
N LEU A 177 -0.10 -1.64 1.46
CA LEU A 177 0.47 -2.45 2.54
C LEU A 177 1.86 -1.97 2.97
N ALA A 178 2.73 -1.60 2.03
CA ALA A 178 4.05 -1.08 2.35
C ALA A 178 3.99 0.24 3.15
N LEU A 179 3.08 1.15 2.79
CA LEU A 179 2.87 2.40 3.51
C LEU A 179 2.27 2.18 4.91
N ARG A 180 1.37 1.20 5.05
CA ARG A 180 0.83 0.76 6.35
C ARG A 180 1.96 0.29 7.26
N GLU A 181 2.77 -0.67 6.82
CA GLU A 181 3.86 -1.21 7.63
C GLU A 181 4.93 -0.16 7.93
N LYS A 182 5.23 0.74 6.99
CA LYS A 182 6.15 1.86 7.23
C LYS A 182 5.64 2.81 8.30
N THR A 183 4.34 3.12 8.30
CA THR A 183 3.71 3.97 9.31
C THR A 183 3.67 3.27 10.66
N ARG A 184 3.38 1.97 10.68
CA ARG A 184 3.41 1.13 11.87
C ARG A 184 4.81 1.09 12.49
N ALA A 185 5.85 0.82 11.70
CA ALA A 185 7.24 0.82 12.12
C ALA A 185 7.67 2.16 12.73
N GLN A 186 7.20 3.28 12.16
CA GLN A 186 7.46 4.62 12.69
C GLN A 186 6.73 4.88 14.01
N SER A 187 5.51 4.36 14.18
CA SER A 187 4.74 4.50 15.43
C SER A 187 5.28 3.66 16.59
N THR A 188 5.97 2.56 16.30
CA THR A 188 6.59 1.68 17.31
C THR A 188 7.96 2.14 17.78
N LYS A 189 8.53 3.21 17.20
CA LYS A 189 9.77 3.79 17.73
C LYS A 189 9.47 4.40 19.11
N PRO A 190 10.14 3.95 20.19
CA PRO A 190 10.12 4.69 21.43
C PRO A 190 10.67 6.08 21.12
N THR A 191 9.97 7.12 21.57
CA THR A 191 10.47 8.50 21.53
C THR A 191 11.73 8.57 22.40
N ALA A 192 12.87 8.23 21.82
CA ALA A 192 14.16 8.36 22.47
C ALA A 192 14.53 9.85 22.50
N ASP A 193 14.37 10.42 23.69
CA ASP A 193 15.17 11.51 24.25
C ASP A 193 15.20 12.83 23.45
N LEU A 194 14.14 13.62 23.58
CA LEU A 194 14.25 15.08 23.48
C LEU A 194 14.91 15.60 24.77
N ARG A 195 16.22 15.37 24.93
CA ARG A 195 17.04 16.19 25.83
C ARG A 195 17.19 17.56 25.18
N PHE A 196 16.47 18.53 25.71
CA PHE A 196 16.79 19.94 25.49
C PHE A 196 18.21 20.20 26.02
N PRO A 197 19.11 20.84 25.25
CA PRO A 197 20.32 21.38 25.83
C PRO A 197 19.93 22.51 26.80
N VAL A 198 20.24 22.33 28.08
CA VAL A 198 20.22 23.39 29.07
C VAL A 198 21.36 24.34 28.73
N ALA A 199 21.04 25.54 28.27
CA ALA A 199 22.01 26.61 28.15
C ALA A 199 22.41 27.06 29.58
N TYR A 200 23.72 27.05 29.86
CA TYR A 200 24.33 27.72 31.01
C TYR A 200 24.67 29.16 30.64
#